data_AF-A0A376L8T3-F1
#
_entry.id   AF-A0A376L8T3-F1
#
_cell.length_a   1.000
_cell.length_b   1.000
_cell.length_c   1.000
_cell.angle_alpha   90.00
_cell.angle_beta   90.00
_cell.angle_gamma   90.00
#
_symmetry.space_group_name_H-M   'P 1'
#
loop_
_entity.id
_entity.type
_entity.pdbx_description
1 polymer ?
#
loop_
_entity_poly.entity_id
_entity_poly.type
_entity_poly.pdbx_seq_one_letter_code
_entity_poly.pdbx_strand_id
1 'polypeptide(L)'
;MARPRKYKTDVPGLSPYFDKRNNKVYWRYRHPITGKNHGLGSIDQKLAETIAAEANSRLARQQMEQMLSLQEKIISDTGGSSTVTIFLNNYRKIQQERYETARSNSTR
;
A
#
# COMPACT_ATOMS: atom_id res chain seq x y z
N MET A 1 23.09 34.21 -0.61
CA MET A 1 22.78 32.78 -0.80
C MET A 1 22.03 32.26 0.43
N ALA A 2 20.99 31.44 0.25
CA ALA A 2 20.28 30.84 1.38
C ALA A 2 21.15 29.78 2.07
N ARG A 3 21.11 29.72 3.41
CA ARG A 3 21.87 28.73 4.19
C ARG A 3 21.34 27.31 3.90
N PRO A 4 22.21 26.32 3.61
CA PRO A 4 21.78 24.92 3.49
C PRO A 4 20.99 24.46 4.71
N ARG A 5 19.86 23.79 4.48
CA ARG A 5 19.03 23.27 5.58
C ARG A 5 19.76 22.13 6.28
N LYS A 6 19.87 22.21 7.62
CA LYS A 6 20.54 21.21 8.45
C LYS A 6 19.86 19.83 8.41
N TYR A 7 18.53 19.81 8.32
CA TYR A 7 17.71 18.59 8.34
C TYR A 7 16.98 18.43 7.00
N LYS A 8 17.75 18.17 5.93
CA LYS A 8 17.20 17.88 4.61
C LYS A 8 16.70 16.44 4.59
N THR A 9 15.44 16.24 4.20
CA THR A 9 14.83 14.92 4.00
C THR A 9 14.23 14.87 2.59
N ASP A 10 14.41 13.75 1.90
CA ASP A 10 13.85 13.54 0.56
C ASP A 10 12.52 12.74 0.61
N VAL A 11 12.13 12.24 1.78
CA VAL A 11 10.91 11.44 1.97
C VAL A 11 9.66 12.34 2.05
N PRO A 12 8.65 12.13 1.18
CA PRO A 12 7.42 12.91 1.21
C PRO A 12 6.65 12.79 2.52
N GLY A 13 6.13 13.91 3.01
CA GLY A 13 5.33 13.98 4.23
C GLY A 13 6.16 14.02 5.52
N LEU A 14 7.46 13.73 5.48
CA LEU A 14 8.32 13.84 6.67
C LEU A 14 8.74 15.30 6.91
N SER A 15 8.70 15.76 8.15
CA SER A 15 9.14 17.10 8.51
C SER A 15 9.75 17.15 9.91
N PRO A 16 10.86 17.87 10.09
CA PRO A 16 11.40 18.14 11.41
C PRO A 16 10.61 19.26 12.11
N TYR A 17 10.40 19.10 13.42
CA TYR A 17 9.88 20.10 14.33
C TYR A 17 10.93 20.37 15.40
N PHE A 18 11.46 21.60 15.41
CA PHE A 18 12.50 22.00 16.37
C PHE A 18 11.87 22.65 17.59
N ASP A 19 12.08 22.06 18.76
CA ASP A 19 11.68 22.66 20.03
C ASP A 19 12.83 23.52 20.59
N LYS A 20 12.62 24.84 20.61
CA LYS A 20 13.60 25.83 21.10
C LYS A 20 13.86 25.72 22.60
N ARG A 21 12.93 25.16 23.38
CA ARG A 21 13.07 25.08 24.85
C ARG A 21 14.12 24.06 25.26
N ASN A 22 14.14 22.93 24.54
CA ASN A 22 14.97 21.77 24.86
C ASN A 22 16.08 21.52 23.84
N ASN A 23 16.17 22.32 22.77
CA ASN A 23 17.07 22.13 21.64
C ASN A 23 16.98 20.72 20.99
N LYS A 24 15.79 20.10 21.07
CA LYS A 24 15.52 18.77 20.50
C LYS A 24 14.78 18.87 19.18
N VAL A 25 15.04 17.92 18.29
CA VAL A 25 14.34 17.75 17.02
C VAL A 25 13.35 16.61 17.17
N TYR A 26 12.08 16.90 16.94
CA TYR A 26 11.02 15.93 16.85
C TYR A 26 10.64 15.72 15.40
N TRP A 27 10.40 14.49 15.00
CA TRP A 27 9.93 14.17 13.66
C TRP A 27 8.41 14.06 13.65
N ARG A 28 7.81 14.57 12.58
CA ARG A 28 6.38 14.39 12.31
C ARG A 28 6.18 13.94 10.87
N TYR A 29 5.23 13.06 10.66
CA TYR A 29 4.81 12.57 9.36
C TYR A 29 3.40 13.10 9.04
N ARG A 30 3.26 13.78 7.91
CA ARG A 30 1.99 14.26 7.39
C ARG A 30 1.40 13.19 6.46
N HIS A 31 0.27 12.62 6.86
CA HIS A 31 -0.42 11.63 6.04
C HIS A 31 -0.94 12.28 4.75
N PRO A 32 -0.68 11.73 3.55
CA PRO A 32 -0.96 12.43 2.28
C PRO A 32 -2.46 12.55 1.97
N ILE A 33 -3.29 11.58 2.38
CA ILE A 33 -4.74 11.63 2.17
C ILE A 33 -5.45 12.51 3.22
N THR A 34 -5.25 12.22 4.52
CA THR A 34 -5.97 12.93 5.59
C THR A 34 -5.39 14.30 5.91
N GLY A 35 -4.15 14.58 5.49
CA GLY A 35 -3.42 15.81 5.81
C GLY A 35 -3.01 15.96 7.28
N LYS A 36 -3.35 15.00 8.15
CA LYS A 36 -3.05 15.05 9.59
C LYS A 36 -1.56 14.77 9.86
N ASN A 37 -1.02 15.41 10.89
CA ASN A 37 0.35 15.22 11.34
C ASN A 37 0.41 14.17 12.46
N HIS A 38 1.27 13.17 12.29
CA HIS A 38 1.56 12.13 13.27
C HIS A 38 2.97 12.34 13.83
N GLY A 39 3.10 12.50 15.15
CA GLY A 39 4.41 12.64 15.79
C GLY A 39 5.14 11.31 15.86
N LEU A 40 6.39 11.26 15.38
CA LEU A 40 7.28 10.10 15.49
C LEU A 40 8.22 10.20 16.70
N GLY A 41 8.29 11.37 17.34
CA GLY A 41 9.14 11.61 18.50
C GLY A 41 10.55 12.07 18.15
N SER A 42 11.45 12.03 19.14
CA SER A 42 12.85 12.46 19.02
C SER A 42 13.74 11.28 18.62
N ILE A 43 13.47 10.72 17.44
CA ILE A 43 14.24 9.61 16.85
C ILE A 43 15.31 10.10 15.87
N ASP A 44 16.24 9.22 15.52
CA ASP A 44 17.24 9.50 14.49
C ASP A 44 16.60 9.80 13.12
N GLN A 45 17.21 10.71 12.37
CA GLN A 45 16.71 11.13 11.06
C GLN A 45 16.50 9.93 10.11
N LYS A 46 17.47 9.03 10.02
CA LYS A 46 17.40 7.86 9.14
C LYS A 46 16.23 6.94 9.50
N LEU A 47 15.95 6.79 10.80
CA LEU A 47 14.85 5.97 11.30
C LEU A 47 13.49 6.65 11.02
N ALA A 48 13.43 7.98 11.13
CA ALA A 48 12.24 8.73 10.72
C ALA A 48 11.97 8.62 9.21
N GLU A 49 13.01 8.67 8.39
CA GLU A 49 12.95 8.46 6.94
C GLU A 49 12.45 7.06 6.58
N THR A 50 12.98 6.01 7.21
CA THR A 50 12.53 4.64 6.95
C THR A 50 11.07 4.44 7.34
N ILE A 51 10.64 4.92 8.52
CA ILE A 51 9.24 4.84 8.94
C ILE A 51 8.32 5.57 7.96
N ALA A 52 8.68 6.79 7.54
CA ALA A 52 7.86 7.56 6.61
C ALA A 52 7.82 6.92 5.20
N ALA A 53 8.93 6.37 4.73
CA ALA A 53 8.99 5.66 3.45
C ALA A 53 8.15 4.37 3.49
N GLU A 54 8.19 3.64 4.60
CA GLU A 54 7.37 2.46 4.80
C GLU A 54 5.88 2.82 4.85
N ALA A 55 5.51 3.89 5.58
CA ALA A 55 4.13 4.37 5.63
C ALA A 55 3.60 4.73 4.24
N ASN A 56 4.38 5.46 3.43
CA ASN A 56 4.04 5.77 2.05
C ASN A 56 3.87 4.51 1.19
N SER A 57 4.78 3.53 1.34
CA SER A 57 4.73 2.26 0.59
C SER A 57 3.49 1.44 0.95
N ARG A 58 3.14 1.38 2.25
CA ARG A 58 1.92 0.70 2.72
C ARG A 58 0.66 1.36 2.18
N LEU A 59 0.62 2.70 2.18
CA LEU A 59 -0.52 3.43 1.66
C LEU A 59 -0.71 3.23 0.16
N ALA A 60 0.38 3.31 -0.62
CA ALA A 60 0.34 3.08 -2.07
C ALA A 60 -0.17 1.66 -2.38
N ARG A 61 0.28 0.65 -1.61
CA ARG A 61 -0.22 -0.72 -1.74
C ARG A 61 -1.73 -0.80 -1.46
N GLN A 62 -2.20 -0.22 -0.35
CA GLN A 62 -3.62 -0.22 -0.02
C GLN A 62 -4.48 0.46 -1.08
N GLN A 63 -4.02 1.59 -1.63
CA GLN A 63 -4.72 2.28 -2.72
C GLN A 63 -4.80 1.42 -3.99
N MET A 64 -3.71 0.73 -4.34
CA MET A 64 -3.69 -0.19 -5.47
C MET A 64 -4.65 -1.37 -5.25
N GLU A 65 -4.63 -2.01 -4.08
CA GLU A 65 -5.54 -3.11 -3.73
C GLU A 65 -7.00 -2.67 -3.79
N GLN A 66 -7.33 -1.51 -3.24
CA GLN A 66 -8.67 -0.92 -3.32
C GLN A 66 -9.08 -0.67 -4.77
N MET A 67 -8.20 -0.08 -5.59
CA MET A 67 -8.48 0.16 -7.01
C MET A 67 -8.79 -1.14 -7.76
N LEU A 68 -7.98 -2.18 -7.56
CA LEU A 68 -8.20 -3.48 -8.21
C LEU A 68 -9.52 -4.12 -7.77
N SER A 69 -9.83 -4.07 -6.48
CA SER A 69 -11.10 -4.60 -5.95
C SER A 69 -12.32 -3.84 -6.50
N LEU A 70 -12.21 -2.53 -6.71
CA LEU A 70 -13.27 -1.71 -7.32
C LEU A 70 -13.44 -2.03 -8.80
N GLN A 71 -12.34 -2.19 -9.54
CA GLN A 71 -12.38 -2.63 -10.93
C GLN A 71 -13.07 -3.99 -11.06
N GLU A 72 -12.73 -4.94 -10.18
CA GLU A 72 -13.35 -6.27 -10.17
C GLU A 72 -14.87 -6.21 -9.96
N LYS A 73 -15.34 -5.39 -9.00
CA LYS A 73 -16.78 -5.17 -8.77
C LYS A 73 -17.48 -4.54 -9.97
N ILE A 74 -16.88 -3.52 -10.57
CA ILE A 74 -17.44 -2.88 -11.77
C ILE A 74 -17.57 -3.89 -12.91
N ILE A 75 -16.54 -4.71 -13.12
CA ILE A 75 -16.53 -5.75 -14.14
C ILE A 75 -17.63 -6.79 -13.89
N SER A 76 -17.81 -7.25 -12.65
CA SER A 76 -18.87 -8.19 -12.31
C SER A 76 -20.26 -7.60 -12.54
N ASP A 77 -20.45 -6.32 -12.24
CA ASP A 77 -21.75 -5.65 -12.33
C ASP A 77 -22.12 -5.29 -13.78
N THR A 78 -21.12 -4.95 -14.61
CA THR A 78 -21.33 -4.49 -16.01
C THR A 78 -21.30 -5.65 -17.03
N GLY A 79 -20.90 -6.86 -16.62
CA GLY A 79 -20.98 -8.07 -17.43
C GLY A 79 -20.04 -8.14 -18.65
N GLY A 80 -19.02 -7.28 -18.72
CA GLY A 80 -18.24 -7.05 -19.96
C GLY A 80 -16.82 -7.61 -20.00
N SER A 81 -16.27 -8.14 -18.90
CA SER A 81 -14.89 -8.65 -18.86
C SER A 81 -14.66 -9.60 -17.67
N SER A 82 -13.48 -10.19 -17.55
CA SER A 82 -13.03 -10.88 -16.33
C SER A 82 -11.57 -10.57 -16.11
N THR A 83 -11.22 -10.16 -14.89
CA THR A 83 -9.82 -10.00 -14.48
C THR A 83 -9.09 -11.34 -14.64
N VAL A 84 -7.78 -11.32 -14.93
CA VAL A 84 -6.96 -12.54 -15.07
C VAL A 84 -7.12 -13.47 -13.86
N THR A 85 -7.26 -12.91 -12.66
CA THR A 85 -7.51 -13.66 -11.42
C THR A 85 -8.83 -14.44 -11.44
N ILE A 86 -9.93 -13.80 -11.86
CA ILE A 86 -11.24 -14.46 -11.99
C ILE A 86 -11.16 -15.56 -13.04
N PHE A 87 -10.54 -15.27 -14.19
CA PHE A 87 -10.35 -16.25 -15.25
C PHE A 87 -9.58 -17.48 -14.76
N LEU A 88 -8.44 -17.28 -14.08
CA LEU A 88 -7.63 -18.37 -13.54
C LEU A 88 -8.39 -19.21 -12.51
N ASN A 89 -9.16 -18.56 -11.62
CA ASN A 89 -9.98 -19.26 -10.63
C ASN A 89 -11.07 -20.12 -11.30
N ASN A 90 -11.79 -19.55 -12.26
CA ASN A 90 -12.82 -20.27 -13.02
C ASN A 90 -12.22 -21.40 -13.85
N TYR A 91 -11.10 -21.15 -14.53
CA TYR A 91 -10.40 -22.16 -15.30
C TYR A 91 -9.94 -23.33 -14.42
N ARG A 92 -9.35 -23.04 -13.24
CA ARG A 92 -8.93 -24.06 -12.30
C ARG A 92 -10.12 -24.91 -11.82
N LYS A 93 -11.25 -24.27 -11.52
CA LYS A 93 -12.48 -24.97 -11.15
C LYS A 93 -12.94 -25.93 -12.25
N ILE A 94 -12.98 -25.47 -13.51
CA ILE A 94 -13.33 -26.29 -14.67
C ILE A 94 -12.38 -27.48 -14.83
N GLN A 95 -11.07 -27.28 -14.65
CA GLN A 95 -10.11 -28.38 -14.76
C GLN A 95 -10.29 -29.43 -13.66
N GLN A 96 -10.65 -28.99 -12.45
CA GLN A 96 -10.91 -29.89 -11.34
C GLN A 96 -12.17 -30.73 -11.56
N GLU A 97 -13.26 -30.10 -12.02
CA GLU A 97 -14.49 -30.79 -12.40
C GLU A 97 -14.25 -31.84 -13.51
N ARG A 98 -13.43 -31.50 -14.51
CA ARG A 98 -13.03 -32.44 -15.57
C ARG A 98 -12.24 -33.63 -15.02
N TYR A 99 -11.31 -33.38 -14.10
CA TYR A 99 -10.52 -34.42 -13.47
C TYR A 99 -11.38 -35.38 -12.64
N GLU A 100 -12.30 -34.85 -11.82
CA GLU A 100 -13.21 -35.66 -10.99
C GLU A 100 -14.16 -36.49 -11.85
N THR A 101 -14.71 -35.90 -12.92
CA THR A 101 -15.57 -36.61 -13.88
C THR A 101 -14.82 -37.73 -14.61
N ALA A 102 -13.58 -37.48 -15.03
CA ALA A 102 -12.75 -38.50 -15.66
C ALA A 102 -12.42 -39.65 -14.68
N ARG A 103 -12.14 -39.32 -13.41
CA ARG A 103 -11.90 -40.29 -12.36
C ARG A 103 -13.13 -41.15 -12.08
N SER A 104 -14.32 -40.57 -11.94
CA SER A 104 -15.55 -41.33 -11.70
C SER A 104 -15.86 -42.31 -12.83
N ASN A 105 -15.64 -41.91 -14.08
CA ASN A 105 -15.87 -42.74 -15.26
C ASN A 105 -14.87 -43.90 -15.40
N SER A 106 -13.68 -43.80 -14.82
CA SER A 106 -12.67 -44.87 -14.82
C SER A 106 -12.90 -45.95 -13.75
N THR A 107 -13.83 -45.74 -12.81
CA THR A 107 -14.11 -46.68 -11.70
C THR A 107 -15.40 -47.49 -11.91
N ARG A 108 -16.05 -47.31 -13.07
CA ARG A 108 -17.20 -48.08 -13.55
C ARG A 108 -16.73 -49.07 -14.61
#